data_AF-A0A512BK60-F1
#
_entry.id   AF-A0A512BK60-F1
#
_cell.length_a   1.000
_cell.length_b   1.000
_cell.length_c   1.000
_cell.angle_alpha   90.00
_cell.angle_beta   90.00
_cell.angle_gamma   90.00
#
_symmetry.space_group_name_H-M   'P 1'
#
loop_
_entity.id
_entity.type
_entity.pdbx_description
1 polymer ?
#
loop_
_entity_poly.entity_id
_entity_poly.type
_entity_poly.pdbx_seq_one_letter_code
_entity_poly.pdbx_strand_id
1 'polypeptide(L)'
;MSEALLVSMIDRLNEQQRKIDKLDEKLEPISRQSETMSVIITKVDAVRSDVQNICFPVAEIRELSLNLVTTIDLLKRPVKKEIIHHHHASKILWVTAALFLIICLLSTGWYLTNGSLEVYKANDTKYRYLKLHAGKGLCKALYFVDSLYIKDVNMSQNVIAKEEENQRKLDILLRAYEMEKAAKELKQQVNQRSLTKQNKGFCRICLINQTKGLLYKMFKDCCFSKEINSSGSPF
;
A
#
# COMPACT_ATOMS: atom_id res chain seq x y z
N MET A 1 23.31 29.61 146.36
CA MET A 1 23.18 30.22 145.00
C MET A 1 24.18 29.65 143.98
N SER A 2 24.89 28.55 144.28
CA SER A 2 25.91 27.94 143.41
C SER A 2 25.45 26.68 142.66
N GLU A 3 24.44 25.96 143.14
CA GLU A 3 23.98 24.72 142.49
C GLU A 3 23.05 24.95 141.29
N ALA A 4 22.20 25.98 141.32
CA ALA A 4 21.29 26.29 140.21
C ALA A 4 22.00 26.72 138.92
N LEU A 5 23.17 27.37 139.05
CA LEU A 5 23.99 27.76 137.90
C LEU A 5 24.69 26.55 137.25
N LEU A 6 25.09 25.58 138.06
CA LEU A 6 25.83 24.40 137.60
C LEU A 6 24.90 23.44 136.85
N VAL A 7 23.67 23.25 137.34
CA VAL A 7 22.63 22.48 136.62
C VAL A 7 22.24 23.14 135.30
N SER A 8 22.10 24.47 135.28
CA SER A 8 21.78 25.24 134.05
C SER A 8 22.90 25.15 132.99
N MET A 9 24.17 25.14 133.40
CA MET A 9 25.29 24.92 132.48
C MET A 9 25.33 23.49 131.92
N ILE A 10 25.06 22.48 132.76
CA ILE A 10 25.00 21.08 132.32
C ILE A 10 23.87 20.87 131.31
N ASP A 11 22.68 21.45 131.55
CA ASP A 11 21.56 21.34 130.61
C ASP A 11 21.86 22.02 129.27
N ARG A 12 22.51 23.20 129.29
CA ARG A 12 22.95 23.87 128.06
C ARG A 12 24.01 23.07 127.29
N LEU A 13 24.95 22.45 128.01
CA LEU A 13 25.96 21.57 127.40
C LEU A 13 25.32 20.33 126.78
N ASN A 14 24.39 19.68 127.48
CA ASN A 14 23.68 18.52 126.97
C ASN A 14 22.80 18.86 125.76
N GLU A 15 22.20 20.05 125.74
CA GLU A 15 21.42 20.51 124.59
C GLU A 15 22.30 20.88 123.40
N GLN A 16 23.51 21.40 123.63
CA GLN A 16 24.50 21.58 122.57
C GLN A 16 25.01 20.25 122.02
N GLN A 17 25.31 19.27 122.89
CA GLN A 17 25.75 17.95 122.46
C GLN A 17 24.67 17.27 121.61
N ARG A 18 23.40 17.32 122.01
CA ARG A 18 22.27 16.81 121.19
C ARG A 18 22.13 17.50 119.83
N LYS A 19 22.49 18.78 119.72
CA LYS A 19 22.48 19.50 118.44
C LYS A 19 23.65 19.07 117.55
N ILE A 20 24.81 18.77 118.14
CA ILE A 20 25.98 18.24 117.43
C ILE A 20 25.67 16.83 116.92
N ASP A 21 25.13 15.95 117.77
CA ASP A 21 24.81 14.57 117.37
C ASP A 21 23.75 14.54 116.26
N LYS A 22 22.75 15.43 116.31
CA LYS A 22 21.74 15.58 115.24
C LYS A 22 22.31 16.17 113.94
N LEU A 23 23.39 16.94 114.00
CA LEU A 23 24.07 17.45 112.82
C LEU A 23 24.91 16.34 112.18
N ASP A 24 25.59 15.54 113.00
CA ASP A 24 26.39 14.40 112.54
C ASP A 24 25.53 13.33 111.84
N GLU A 25 24.35 13.01 112.42
CA GLU A 25 23.39 12.07 111.82
C GLU A 25 22.84 12.58 110.47
N LYS A 26 22.74 13.90 110.27
CA LYS A 26 22.34 14.51 108.99
C LYS A 26 23.46 14.63 107.96
N LEU A 27 24.72 14.53 108.38
CA LEU A 27 25.90 14.64 107.51
C LEU A 27 26.36 13.28 106.94
N GLU A 28 26.05 12.16 107.62
CA GLU A 28 26.25 10.78 107.13
C GLU A 28 25.74 10.54 105.68
N PRO A 29 24.51 10.93 105.29
CA PRO A 29 24.01 10.68 103.93
C PRO A 29 24.65 11.58 102.85
N ILE A 30 25.17 12.76 103.20
CA ILE A 30 25.80 13.70 102.26
C ILE A 30 27.21 13.22 101.88
N SER A 31 27.92 12.60 102.84
CA SER A 31 29.24 12.01 102.61
C SER A 31 29.19 10.86 101.59
N ARG A 32 28.16 10.01 101.65
CA ARG A 32 27.96 8.92 100.67
C ARG A 32 27.59 9.41 99.27
N GLN A 33 26.95 10.57 99.14
CA GLN A 33 26.59 11.15 97.84
C GLN A 33 27.78 11.77 97.11
N SER A 34 28.78 12.25 97.86
CA SER A 34 30.06 12.75 97.33
C SER A 34 30.83 11.66 96.58
N GLU A 35 30.82 10.44 97.10
CA GLU A 35 31.48 9.28 96.47
C GLU A 35 30.79 8.86 95.16
N THR A 36 29.45 8.96 95.09
CA THR A 36 28.75 8.72 93.82
C THR A 36 29.00 9.82 92.78
N MET A 37 29.20 11.07 93.22
CA MET A 37 29.44 12.19 92.32
C MET A 37 30.85 12.10 91.68
N SER A 38 31.86 11.65 92.44
CA SER A 38 33.21 11.46 91.91
C SER A 38 33.28 10.32 90.88
N VAL A 39 32.48 9.26 91.06
CA VAL A 39 32.32 8.16 90.09
C VAL A 39 31.62 8.64 88.81
N ILE A 40 30.64 9.54 88.91
CA ILE A 40 29.99 10.11 87.72
C ILE A 40 30.94 11.03 86.96
N ILE A 41 31.69 11.89 87.65
CA ILE A 41 32.67 12.78 87.02
C ILE A 41 33.73 11.97 86.27
N THR A 42 34.28 10.94 86.89
CA THR A 42 35.27 10.05 86.23
C THR A 42 34.69 9.32 85.03
N LYS A 43 33.43 8.86 85.07
CA LYS A 43 32.78 8.25 83.89
C LYS A 43 32.49 9.25 82.78
N VAL A 44 32.09 10.48 83.12
CA VAL A 44 31.86 11.55 82.13
C VAL A 44 33.18 11.97 81.48
N ASP A 45 34.27 12.05 82.24
CA ASP A 45 35.60 12.33 81.70
C ASP A 45 36.13 11.18 80.84
N ALA A 46 35.87 9.93 81.22
CA ALA A 46 36.18 8.77 80.37
C ALA A 46 35.41 8.81 79.05
N VAL A 47 34.09 9.06 79.08
CA VAL A 47 33.27 9.22 77.87
C VAL A 47 33.72 10.42 77.04
N ARG A 48 34.11 11.53 77.67
CA ARG A 48 34.63 12.70 76.97
C ARG A 48 35.95 12.38 76.28
N SER A 49 36.84 11.63 76.92
CA SER A 49 38.08 11.16 76.33
C SER A 49 37.80 10.21 75.16
N ASP A 50 36.86 9.27 75.31
CA ASP A 50 36.45 8.35 74.25
C ASP A 50 35.83 9.11 73.06
N VAL A 51 34.98 10.11 73.30
CA VAL A 51 34.39 10.95 72.24
C VAL A 51 35.44 11.83 71.54
N GLN A 52 36.45 12.31 72.25
CA GLN A 52 37.56 13.03 71.63
C GLN A 52 38.47 12.11 70.82
N ASN A 53 38.60 10.84 71.21
CA ASN A 53 39.32 9.81 70.48
C ASN A 53 38.52 9.27 69.28
N ILE A 54 37.19 9.39 69.30
CA ILE A 54 36.34 9.20 68.12
C ILE A 54 36.49 10.45 67.25
N CYS A 55 37.63 10.52 66.55
CA CYS A 55 37.85 11.48 65.49
C CYS A 55 36.89 11.11 64.35
N PHE A 56 35.68 11.68 64.37
CA PHE A 56 34.74 11.49 63.29
C PHE A 56 35.42 11.97 62.00
N PRO A 57 35.57 11.12 60.98
CA PRO A 57 36.21 11.51 59.74
C PRO A 57 35.26 12.42 58.95
N VAL A 58 35.19 13.69 59.37
CA VAL A 58 34.32 14.71 58.79
C VAL A 58 34.59 14.87 57.29
N ALA A 59 35.84 14.64 56.87
CA ALA A 59 36.23 14.65 55.46
C ALA A 59 35.53 13.53 54.66
N GLU A 60 35.52 12.29 55.19
CA GLU A 60 34.91 11.12 54.52
C GLU A 60 33.38 11.24 54.49
N ILE A 61 32.76 11.72 55.56
CA ILE A 61 31.31 11.97 55.61
C ILE A 61 30.92 13.06 54.58
N ARG A 62 31.75 14.09 54.42
CA ARG A 62 31.53 15.13 53.42
C ARG A 62 31.68 14.61 52.00
N GLU A 63 32.68 13.76 51.74
CA GLU A 63 32.87 13.11 50.45
C GLU A 63 31.68 12.19 50.10
N LEU A 64 31.22 11.40 51.07
CA LEU A 64 30.04 10.56 50.91
C LEU A 64 28.79 11.40 50.57
N SER A 65 28.59 12.52 51.26
CA SER A 65 27.48 13.44 50.99
C SER A 65 27.53 14.01 49.56
N LEU A 66 28.72 14.40 49.07
CA LEU A 66 28.90 14.87 47.69
C LEU A 66 28.63 13.78 46.65
N ASN A 67 29.10 12.56 46.91
CA ASN A 67 28.85 11.41 46.04
C ASN A 67 27.37 11.03 46.00
N LEU A 68 26.65 11.19 47.11
CA LEU A 68 25.21 10.92 47.19
C LEU A 68 24.42 11.97 46.39
N VAL A 69 24.78 13.24 46.49
CA VAL A 69 24.15 14.33 45.71
C VAL A 69 24.37 14.15 44.21
N THR A 70 25.59 13.81 43.79
CA THR A 70 25.88 13.56 42.36
C THR A 70 25.14 12.33 41.83
N THR A 71 25.04 11.26 42.62
CA THR A 71 24.27 10.06 42.23
C THR A 71 22.78 10.38 42.11
N ILE A 72 22.22 11.16 43.04
CA ILE A 72 20.83 11.62 42.96
C ILE A 72 20.62 12.50 41.72
N ASP A 73 21.56 13.38 41.36
CA ASP A 73 21.44 14.21 40.16
C ASP A 73 21.46 13.36 38.88
N LEU A 74 22.34 12.35 38.81
CA LEU A 74 22.39 11.40 37.70
C LEU A 74 21.11 10.57 37.58
N LEU A 75 20.51 10.16 38.70
CA LEU A 75 19.25 9.43 38.73
C LEU A 75 18.04 10.32 38.41
N LYS A 76 18.07 11.60 38.80
CA LYS A 76 17.01 12.57 38.51
C LYS A 76 17.00 13.02 37.05
N ARG A 77 18.14 12.97 36.36
CA ARG A 77 18.18 13.18 34.91
C ARG A 77 17.48 11.97 34.27
N PRO A 78 16.26 12.12 33.73
CA PRO A 78 15.65 11.03 33.00
C PRO A 78 16.63 10.66 31.90
N VAL A 79 17.06 9.40 31.87
CA VAL A 79 17.85 8.88 30.76
C VAL A 79 17.03 9.24 29.53
N LYS A 80 17.52 10.21 28.74
CA LYS A 80 17.02 10.43 27.39
C LYS A 80 17.36 9.16 26.65
N LYS A 81 16.54 8.12 26.86
CA LYS A 81 16.40 7.03 25.93
C LYS A 81 15.84 7.73 24.71
N GLU A 82 16.75 8.22 23.88
CA GLU A 82 16.47 8.31 22.47
C GLU A 82 16.05 6.88 22.12
N ILE A 83 14.74 6.68 22.07
CA ILE A 83 14.17 5.47 21.52
C ILE A 83 14.52 5.59 20.05
N ILE A 84 15.74 5.18 19.71
CA ILE A 84 16.18 4.96 18.34
C ILE A 84 15.31 3.78 17.91
N HIS A 85 14.13 4.08 17.38
CA HIS A 85 13.31 3.12 16.67
C HIS A 85 14.14 2.71 15.46
N HIS A 86 15.01 1.71 15.62
CA HIS A 86 15.64 1.06 14.50
C HIS A 86 14.49 0.54 13.63
N HIS A 87 14.25 1.20 12.49
CA HIS A 87 13.26 0.83 11.51
C HIS A 87 13.66 -0.50 10.83
N HIS A 88 13.68 -1.61 11.59
CA HIS A 88 13.89 -2.95 11.04
C HIS A 88 12.74 -3.37 10.13
N ALA A 89 11.56 -2.76 10.29
CA ALA A 89 10.40 -3.01 9.45
C ALA A 89 10.64 -2.65 7.97
N SER A 90 11.41 -1.59 7.67
CA SER A 90 11.62 -1.17 6.28
C SER A 90 12.45 -2.18 5.48
N LYS A 91 13.50 -2.75 6.09
CA LYS A 91 14.36 -3.74 5.42
C LYS A 91 13.61 -5.02 5.09
N ILE A 92 12.79 -5.52 6.02
CA ILE A 92 11.99 -6.74 5.81
C ILE A 92 10.97 -6.50 4.70
N LEU A 93 10.33 -5.32 4.66
CA LEU A 93 9.35 -4.97 3.62
C LEU A 93 9.98 -4.97 2.22
N TRP A 94 11.19 -4.42 2.07
CA TRP A 94 11.88 -4.46 0.77
C TRP A 94 12.24 -5.88 0.33
N VAL A 95 12.69 -6.74 1.26
CA VAL A 95 13.00 -8.14 0.97
C VAL A 95 11.75 -8.91 0.57
N THR A 96 10.64 -8.73 1.28
CA THR A 96 9.37 -9.41 0.95
C THR A 96 8.79 -8.92 -0.37
N ALA A 97 8.87 -7.62 -0.66
CA ALA A 97 8.45 -7.06 -1.95
C ALA A 97 9.28 -7.63 -3.12
N ALA A 98 10.60 -7.72 -2.97
CA ALA A 98 11.47 -8.32 -3.98
C ALA A 98 11.16 -9.80 -4.20
N LEU A 99 10.97 -10.56 -3.12
CA LEU A 99 10.63 -11.99 -3.20
C LEU A 99 9.26 -12.21 -3.87
N PHE A 100 8.27 -11.38 -3.53
CA PHE A 100 6.96 -11.42 -4.16
C PHE A 100 7.03 -11.18 -5.68
N LEU A 101 7.80 -10.19 -6.12
CA LEU A 101 8.01 -9.92 -7.54
C LEU A 101 8.64 -11.11 -8.28
N ILE A 102 9.65 -11.75 -7.68
CA ILE A 102 10.28 -12.94 -8.27
C ILE A 102 9.24 -14.07 -8.45
N ILE A 103 8.41 -14.32 -7.44
CA ILE A 103 7.37 -15.35 -7.52
C ILE A 103 6.35 -15.02 -8.61
N CYS A 104 5.93 -13.76 -8.73
CA CYS A 104 5.03 -13.32 -9.80
C CYS A 104 5.63 -13.52 -11.19
N LEU A 105 6.92 -13.19 -11.37
CA LEU A 105 7.63 -13.39 -12.63
C LEU A 105 7.76 -14.88 -12.99
N LEU A 106 8.13 -15.72 -12.01
CA LEU A 106 8.21 -17.17 -12.21
C LEU A 106 6.86 -17.78 -12.55
N SER A 107 5.79 -17.36 -11.86
CA SER A 107 4.43 -17.86 -12.09
C SER A 107 3.92 -17.45 -13.48
N THR A 108 4.20 -16.21 -13.89
CA THR A 108 3.83 -15.71 -15.23
C THR A 108 4.63 -16.43 -16.31
N GLY A 109 5.94 -16.61 -16.11
CA GLY A 109 6.80 -17.36 -17.01
C GLY A 109 6.36 -18.82 -17.17
N TRP A 110 5.97 -19.47 -16.08
CA TRP A 110 5.45 -20.83 -16.10
C TRP A 110 4.13 -20.92 -16.87
N TYR A 111 3.20 -20.01 -16.60
CA TYR A 111 1.91 -19.97 -17.28
C TYR A 111 2.05 -19.78 -18.79
N LEU A 112 2.89 -18.84 -19.21
CA LEU A 112 3.16 -18.58 -20.64
C LEU A 112 3.84 -19.79 -21.31
N THR A 113 4.80 -20.41 -20.62
CA THR A 113 5.53 -21.57 -21.16
C THR A 113 4.62 -22.78 -21.34
N ASN A 114 3.67 -23.01 -20.44
CA ASN A 114 2.75 -24.14 -20.53
C ASN A 114 1.91 -24.10 -21.81
N GLY A 115 1.43 -22.91 -22.20
CA GLY A 115 0.70 -22.73 -23.46
C GLY A 115 1.56 -23.03 -24.69
N SER A 116 2.79 -22.53 -24.72
CA SER A 116 3.73 -22.80 -25.81
C SER A 116 4.12 -24.29 -25.91
N LEU A 117 4.23 -24.99 -24.78
CA LEU A 117 4.58 -26.40 -24.75
C LEU A 117 3.50 -27.29 -25.37
N GLU A 118 2.23 -27.04 -25.08
CA GLU A 118 1.12 -27.79 -25.69
C GLU A 118 1.03 -27.55 -27.21
N VAL A 119 1.24 -26.31 -27.65
CA VAL A 119 1.31 -26.00 -29.09
C VAL A 119 2.49 -26.71 -29.76
N TYR A 120 3.65 -26.74 -29.11
CA TYR A 120 4.81 -27.48 -29.60
C TYR A 120 4.53 -28.98 -29.73
N LYS A 121 3.95 -29.62 -28.69
CA LYS A 121 3.56 -31.04 -28.73
C LYS A 121 2.56 -31.32 -29.87
N ALA A 122 1.58 -30.45 -30.04
CA ALA A 122 0.60 -30.59 -31.11
C ALA A 122 1.25 -30.50 -32.49
N ASN A 123 2.18 -29.56 -32.69
CA ASN A 123 2.90 -29.39 -33.95
C ASN A 123 3.87 -30.54 -34.23
N ASP A 124 4.59 -31.03 -33.24
CA ASP A 124 5.44 -32.22 -33.35
C ASP A 124 4.60 -33.46 -33.74
N THR A 125 3.45 -33.66 -33.09
CA THR A 125 2.54 -34.77 -33.42
C THR A 125 2.03 -34.66 -34.86
N LYS A 126 1.62 -33.45 -35.31
CA LYS A 126 1.20 -33.20 -36.69
C LYS A 126 2.33 -33.45 -37.68
N TYR A 127 3.54 -33.01 -37.38
CA TYR A 127 4.72 -33.24 -38.23
C TYR A 127 5.03 -34.74 -38.35
N ARG A 128 5.02 -35.49 -37.24
CA ARG A 128 5.21 -36.96 -37.26
C ARG A 128 4.12 -37.67 -38.04
N TYR A 129 2.87 -37.28 -37.83
CA TYR A 129 1.73 -37.82 -38.59
C TYR A 129 1.92 -37.56 -40.09
N LEU A 130 2.28 -36.33 -40.47
CA LEU A 130 2.54 -35.97 -41.87
C LEU A 130 3.69 -36.82 -42.43
N LYS A 131 4.77 -37.03 -41.69
CA LYS A 131 5.90 -37.85 -42.13
C LYS A 131 5.55 -39.32 -42.32
N LEU A 132 4.69 -39.87 -41.46
CA LEU A 132 4.23 -41.27 -41.55
C LEU A 132 3.27 -41.49 -42.72
N HIS A 133 2.36 -40.55 -42.96
CA HIS A 133 1.33 -40.66 -44.00
C HIS A 133 1.71 -40.00 -45.33
N ALA A 134 2.81 -39.24 -45.40
CA ALA A 134 3.27 -38.59 -46.61
C ALA A 134 3.70 -39.60 -47.68
N GLY A 135 3.25 -39.37 -48.91
CA GLY A 135 3.84 -40.04 -50.08
C GLY A 135 5.32 -39.71 -50.26
N LYS A 136 6.04 -40.51 -51.06
CA LYS A 136 7.50 -40.37 -51.30
C LYS A 136 7.92 -38.95 -51.70
N GLY A 137 7.10 -38.24 -52.48
CA GLY A 137 7.39 -36.87 -52.91
C GLY A 137 7.36 -35.87 -51.76
N LEU A 138 6.31 -35.90 -50.94
CA LEU A 138 6.15 -35.01 -49.79
C LEU A 138 7.22 -35.29 -48.73
N CYS A 139 7.56 -36.57 -48.52
CA CYS A 139 8.64 -36.94 -47.59
C CYS A 139 10.00 -36.36 -48.03
N LYS A 140 10.33 -36.41 -49.33
CA LYS A 140 11.54 -35.74 -49.86
C LYS A 140 11.52 -34.23 -49.66
N ALA A 141 10.36 -33.59 -49.86
CA ALA A 141 10.21 -32.16 -49.63
C ALA A 141 10.43 -31.79 -48.14
N LEU A 142 9.86 -32.58 -47.22
CA LEU A 142 10.08 -32.39 -45.77
C LEU A 142 11.56 -32.50 -45.40
N TYR A 143 12.25 -33.56 -45.88
CA TYR A 143 13.69 -33.69 -45.64
C TYR A 143 14.52 -32.55 -46.23
N PHE A 144 14.12 -32.05 -47.41
CA PHE A 144 14.78 -30.90 -48.02
C PHE A 144 14.60 -29.63 -47.19
N VAL A 145 13.39 -29.37 -46.70
CA VAL A 145 13.09 -28.24 -45.81
C VAL A 145 13.86 -28.37 -44.48
N ASP A 146 13.90 -29.55 -43.87
CA ASP A 146 14.68 -29.81 -42.65
C ASP A 146 16.17 -29.54 -42.89
N SER A 147 16.71 -29.97 -44.05
CA SER A 147 18.09 -29.68 -44.41
C SER A 147 18.34 -28.19 -44.66
N LEU A 148 17.38 -27.45 -45.21
CA LEU A 148 17.49 -26.00 -45.40
C LEU A 148 17.51 -25.29 -44.06
N TYR A 149 16.67 -25.69 -43.11
CA TYR A 149 16.61 -25.10 -41.78
C TYR A 149 17.94 -25.23 -41.02
N ILE A 150 18.62 -26.38 -41.15
CA ILE A 150 19.94 -26.59 -40.55
C ILE A 150 21.00 -25.67 -41.19
N LYS A 151 20.87 -25.38 -42.49
CA LYS A 151 21.85 -24.57 -43.24
C LYS A 151 21.65 -23.06 -43.04
N ASP A 152 20.40 -22.62 -42.95
CA ASP A 152 20.04 -21.21 -42.79
C ASP A 152 19.26 -20.98 -41.49
N VAL A 153 19.96 -20.48 -40.47
CA VAL A 153 19.39 -20.14 -39.17
C VAL A 153 18.31 -19.06 -39.28
N ASN A 154 18.36 -18.20 -40.31
CA ASN A 154 17.40 -17.12 -40.52
C ASN A 154 16.20 -17.52 -41.38
N MET A 155 16.12 -18.79 -41.81
CA MET A 155 15.04 -19.29 -42.65
C MET A 155 13.66 -19.02 -42.03
N SER A 156 13.52 -19.18 -40.71
CA SER A 156 12.26 -18.93 -40.00
C SER A 156 11.77 -17.48 -40.18
N GLN A 157 12.66 -16.50 -40.02
CA GLN A 157 12.31 -15.09 -40.18
C GLN A 157 11.94 -14.78 -41.64
N ASN A 158 12.66 -15.36 -42.60
CA ASN A 158 12.38 -15.19 -44.02
C ASN A 158 11.01 -15.79 -44.41
N VAL A 159 10.66 -16.95 -43.86
CA VAL A 159 9.34 -17.58 -44.06
C VAL A 159 8.24 -16.70 -43.48
N ILE A 160 8.39 -16.22 -42.24
CA ILE A 160 7.41 -15.33 -41.60
C ILE A 160 7.22 -14.04 -42.41
N ALA A 161 8.31 -13.40 -42.82
CA ALA A 161 8.25 -12.18 -43.64
C ALA A 161 7.54 -12.43 -44.98
N LYS A 162 7.75 -13.61 -45.59
CA LYS A 162 7.09 -13.99 -46.83
C LYS A 162 5.61 -14.30 -46.63
N GLU A 163 5.26 -14.96 -45.54
CA GLU A 163 3.86 -15.22 -45.15
C GLU A 163 3.11 -13.92 -44.93
N GLU A 164 3.69 -12.95 -44.21
CA GLU A 164 3.11 -11.62 -44.03
C GLU A 164 2.93 -10.89 -45.37
N GLU A 165 3.92 -10.95 -46.27
CA GLU A 165 3.81 -10.37 -47.61
C GLU A 165 2.65 -10.99 -48.39
N ASN A 166 2.50 -12.32 -48.32
CA ASN A 166 1.42 -13.05 -49.00
C ASN A 166 0.05 -12.71 -48.40
N GLN A 167 -0.05 -12.59 -47.07
CA GLN A 167 -1.27 -12.15 -46.40
C GLN A 167 -1.67 -10.75 -46.84
N ARG A 168 -0.72 -9.80 -46.89
CA ARG A 168 -0.98 -8.43 -47.39
C ARG A 168 -1.49 -8.45 -48.83
N LYS A 169 -0.92 -9.28 -49.70
CA LYS A 169 -1.39 -9.44 -51.09
C LYS A 169 -2.80 -10.00 -51.14
N LEU A 170 -3.11 -11.00 -50.32
CA LEU A 170 -4.45 -11.58 -50.23
C LEU A 170 -5.48 -10.55 -49.78
N ASP A 171 -5.15 -9.75 -48.76
CA ASP A 171 -6.03 -8.67 -48.28
C ASP A 171 -6.32 -7.62 -49.35
N ILE A 172 -5.29 -7.24 -50.13
CA ILE A 172 -5.46 -6.32 -51.26
C ILE A 172 -6.38 -6.92 -52.33
N LEU A 173 -6.22 -8.20 -52.65
CA LEU A 173 -7.08 -8.89 -53.62
C LEU A 173 -8.53 -8.98 -53.14
N LEU A 174 -8.75 -9.28 -51.85
CA LEU A 174 -10.09 -9.30 -51.26
C LEU A 174 -10.75 -7.91 -51.35
N ARG A 175 -10.03 -6.85 -50.97
CA ARG A 175 -10.55 -5.47 -51.09
C ARG A 175 -10.85 -5.09 -52.54
N ALA A 176 -9.98 -5.47 -53.48
CA ALA A 176 -10.21 -5.23 -54.90
C ALA A 176 -11.48 -5.97 -55.40
N TYR A 177 -11.67 -7.21 -54.97
CA TYR A 177 -12.85 -8.00 -55.29
C TYR A 177 -14.15 -7.37 -54.73
N GLU A 178 -14.12 -6.92 -53.48
CA GLU A 178 -15.25 -6.21 -52.86
C GLU A 178 -15.60 -4.91 -53.61
N MET A 179 -14.59 -4.13 -53.98
CA MET A 179 -14.78 -2.90 -54.77
C MET A 179 -15.34 -3.20 -56.17
N GLU A 180 -14.88 -4.26 -56.82
CA GLU A 180 -15.41 -4.69 -58.12
C GLU A 180 -16.89 -5.08 -58.01
N LYS A 181 -17.24 -5.84 -56.97
CA LYS A 181 -18.62 -6.23 -56.69
C LYS A 181 -19.51 -4.99 -56.45
N ALA A 182 -19.07 -4.06 -55.61
CA ALA A 182 -19.81 -2.81 -55.35
C ALA A 182 -19.97 -1.97 -56.62
N ALA A 183 -18.94 -1.87 -57.47
CA ALA A 183 -19.02 -1.16 -58.74
C ALA A 183 -20.01 -1.82 -59.72
N LYS A 184 -20.08 -3.17 -59.76
CA LYS A 184 -21.07 -3.91 -60.55
C LYS A 184 -22.50 -3.62 -60.08
N GLU A 185 -22.73 -3.63 -58.77
CA GLU A 185 -24.04 -3.32 -58.19
C GLU A 185 -24.46 -1.87 -58.50
N LEU A 186 -23.55 -0.90 -58.38
CA LEU A 186 -23.80 0.49 -58.75
C LEU A 186 -24.14 0.65 -60.24
N LYS A 187 -23.42 -0.05 -61.13
CA LYS A 187 -23.73 -0.07 -62.58
C LYS A 187 -25.13 -0.62 -62.86
N GLN A 188 -25.53 -1.69 -62.18
CA GLN A 188 -26.88 -2.25 -62.30
C GLN A 188 -27.95 -1.25 -61.82
N GLN A 189 -27.72 -0.59 -60.68
CA GLN A 189 -28.65 0.43 -60.17
C GLN A 189 -28.76 1.64 -61.12
N VAL A 190 -27.64 2.11 -61.70
CA VAL A 190 -27.65 3.20 -62.68
C VAL A 190 -28.43 2.78 -63.95
N ASN A 191 -28.22 1.57 -64.45
CA ASN A 191 -28.97 1.03 -65.59
C ASN A 191 -30.48 0.90 -65.30
N GLN A 192 -30.86 0.45 -64.10
CA GLN A 192 -32.28 0.43 -63.71
C GLN A 192 -32.88 1.84 -63.60
N ARG A 193 -32.11 2.81 -63.07
CA ARG A 193 -32.54 4.22 -62.99
C ARG A 193 -32.64 4.88 -64.37
N SER A 194 -31.79 4.53 -65.34
CA SER A 194 -31.89 5.06 -66.70
C SER A 194 -33.11 4.50 -67.43
N LEU A 195 -33.41 3.20 -67.29
CA LEU A 195 -34.62 2.58 -67.85
C LEU A 195 -35.91 3.16 -67.25
N THR A 196 -35.95 3.37 -65.93
CA THR A 196 -37.12 4.01 -65.29
C THR A 196 -37.32 5.46 -65.74
N LYS A 197 -36.24 6.22 -65.96
CA LYS A 197 -36.32 7.58 -66.54
C LYS A 197 -36.82 7.56 -67.98
N GLN A 198 -36.34 6.64 -68.82
CA GLN A 198 -36.84 6.50 -70.20
C GLN A 198 -38.33 6.15 -70.24
N ASN A 199 -38.78 5.19 -69.41
CA ASN A 199 -40.21 4.84 -69.33
C ASN A 199 -41.09 6.01 -68.85
N LYS A 200 -40.61 6.81 -67.89
CA LYS A 200 -41.33 8.04 -67.47
C LYS A 200 -41.38 9.08 -68.58
N GLY A 201 -40.31 9.23 -69.37
CA GLY A 201 -40.29 10.09 -70.56
C GLY A 201 -41.30 9.64 -71.61
N PHE A 202 -41.39 8.33 -71.88
CA PHE A 202 -42.34 7.75 -72.82
C PHE A 202 -43.80 7.95 -72.37
N CYS A 203 -44.09 7.76 -71.07
CA CYS A 203 -45.41 8.01 -70.51
C CYS A 203 -45.81 9.50 -70.62
N ARG A 204 -44.87 10.43 -70.42
CA ARG A 204 -45.13 11.87 -70.58
C ARG A 204 -45.44 12.25 -72.04
N ILE A 205 -44.74 11.66 -73.01
CA ILE A 205 -45.00 11.88 -74.43
C ILE A 205 -46.34 11.27 -74.85
N CYS A 206 -46.68 10.07 -74.37
CA CYS A 206 -48.00 9.46 -74.59
C CYS A 206 -49.13 10.31 -73.99
N LEU A 207 -48.97 10.83 -72.77
CA LEU A 207 -49.95 11.73 -72.13
C LEU A 207 -50.13 13.04 -72.92
N ILE A 208 -49.06 13.61 -73.48
CA ILE A 208 -49.14 14.80 -74.33
C ILE A 208 -49.86 14.48 -75.65
N ASN A 209 -49.60 13.33 -76.26
CA ASN A 209 -50.29 12.94 -77.50
C ASN A 209 -51.76 12.57 -77.27
N GLN A 210 -52.11 11.97 -76.13
CA GLN A 210 -53.49 11.66 -75.78
C GLN A 210 -54.30 12.94 -75.48
N THR A 211 -53.70 13.91 -74.79
CA THR A 211 -54.33 15.23 -74.57
C THR A 211 -54.44 16.05 -75.85
N LYS A 212 -53.46 16.01 -76.75
CA LYS A 212 -53.57 16.61 -78.10
C LYS A 212 -54.66 15.94 -78.96
N GLY A 213 -54.80 14.62 -78.89
CA GLY A 213 -55.88 13.89 -79.57
C GLY A 213 -57.27 14.26 -79.04
N LEU A 214 -57.41 14.43 -77.72
CA LEU A 214 -58.65 14.90 -77.09
C LEU A 214 -58.94 16.37 -77.39
N LEU A 215 -57.91 17.23 -77.45
CA LEU A 215 -58.05 18.63 -77.86
C LEU A 215 -58.46 18.75 -79.33
N TYR A 216 -57.89 17.94 -80.23
CA TYR A 216 -58.32 17.89 -81.64
C TYR A 216 -59.77 17.41 -81.78
N LYS A 217 -60.19 16.46 -80.94
CA LYS A 217 -61.58 15.98 -80.94
C LYS A 217 -62.55 17.06 -80.43
N MET A 218 -62.22 17.73 -79.32
CA MET A 218 -63.01 18.86 -78.82
C MET A 218 -63.06 20.07 -79.75
N PHE A 219 -61.97 20.40 -80.47
CA PHE A 219 -61.98 21.49 -81.44
C PHE A 219 -62.84 21.19 -82.67
N LYS A 220 -62.90 19.92 -83.10
CA LYS A 220 -63.74 19.50 -84.24
C LYS A 220 -65.23 19.58 -83.91
N ASP A 221 -65.62 19.27 -82.67
CA ASP A 221 -67.01 19.32 -82.23
C ASP A 221 -67.50 20.76 -81.96
N CYS A 222 -66.60 21.70 -81.63
CA CYS A 222 -66.98 23.10 -81.36
C CYS A 222 -67.16 23.96 -82.62
N CYS A 223 -66.50 23.62 -83.74
CA CYS A 223 -66.66 24.35 -85.00
C CYS A 223 -67.85 23.89 -85.87
N PHE A 224 -68.52 22.77 -85.54
CA PHE A 224 -69.61 22.23 -86.36
C PHE A 224 -71.02 22.47 -85.78
N SER A 225 -71.16 23.13 -84.63
CA SER A 225 -72.44 23.30 -83.93
C SER A 225 -73.03 24.71 -84.06
N LYS A 226 -72.75 25.41 -85.17
CA LYS A 226 -73.31 26.74 -85.46
C LYS A 226 -73.95 26.82 -86.83
N GLU A 227 -74.77 25.83 -87.18
CA GLU A 227 -75.75 25.97 -88.25
C GLU A 227 -76.85 24.91 -88.06
N ILE A 228 -78.10 25.34 -88.28
CA ILE A 228 -79.32 24.52 -88.35
C ILE A 228 -80.04 24.31 -87.00
N ASN A 229 -80.85 25.30 -86.62
CA ASN A 229 -82.19 25.06 -86.07
C ASN A 229 -83.15 26.04 -86.76
N SER A 230 -83.63 25.61 -87.93
CA SER A 230 -84.74 26.20 -88.67
C SER A 230 -85.85 25.16 -88.72
N SER A 231 -87.07 25.61 -88.41
CA SER A 231 -88.37 25.00 -88.77
C SER A 231 -88.60 23.55 -88.31
N GLY A 232 -89.59 23.25 -87.47
CA GLY A 232 -90.98 23.69 -87.57
C GLY A 232 -91.83 22.44 -87.81
N SER A 233 -92.60 22.02 -86.80
CA SER A 233 -93.61 20.97 -86.89
C SER A 233 -95.00 21.58 -86.82
N PRO A 234 -95.95 21.16 -87.67
CA PRO A 234 -97.35 21.11 -87.31
C PRO A 234 -97.79 19.65 -87.20
N PHE A 235 -98.38 19.30 -86.05
CA PHE A 235 -99.60 18.50 -85.84
C PHE A 235 -99.62 17.95 -84.41
#